data_AF-A0A5B1QNZ4-F1
#
_entry.id   AF-A0A5B1QNZ4-F1
#
_cell.length_a   1.000
_cell.length_b   1.000
_cell.length_c   1.000
_cell.angle_alpha   90.00
_cell.angle_beta   90.00
_cell.angle_gamma   90.00
#
_symmetry.space_group_name_H-M   'P 1'
#
loop_
_entity.id
_entity.type
_entity.pdbx_description
1 polymer ?
#
loop_
_entity_poly.entity_id
_entity_poly.type
_entity_poly.pdbx_seq_one_letter_code
_entity_poly.pdbx_strand_id
1 'polypeptide(L)'
;MSSPPPATTYTLAPLAYTKLILHALKHPHTPANGVLLGTVSRSLTGTNAVAVDVAITDAVPLLHHWTSLSPMMEVGLELARGHAAAHNLTIVGYYQAAEHLHHTKHAHEAALAPVGERVAGMLRAACAEAVALVIDGDRIGETGVHPLVPYLPTSSSPSAPWHPIPVPVSPASTQATTQTQTPPQTPTPTLTLAPSQPARTLRLAREHGLQRLLGDFDDHLEDVGVDWLRNARVGEVLGEVGVGV
;
A
#
# COMPACT_ATOMS: atom_id res chain seq x y z
N MET A 1 22.27 -18.43 19.09
CA MET A 1 20.99 -18.89 18.53
C MET A 1 20.26 -17.68 18.02
N SER A 2 20.13 -17.51 16.70
CA SER A 2 19.33 -16.40 16.14
C SER A 2 17.86 -16.65 16.48
N SER A 3 17.18 -15.68 17.07
CA SER A 3 15.73 -15.74 17.23
C SER A 3 15.07 -15.95 15.86
N PRO A 4 14.00 -16.75 15.75
CA PRO A 4 13.25 -16.86 14.51
C PRO A 4 12.75 -15.47 14.07
N PRO A 5 12.75 -15.16 12.77
CA PRO A 5 12.24 -13.88 12.30
C PRO A 5 10.76 -13.72 12.68
N PRO A 6 10.32 -12.51 13.05
CA PRO A 6 8.95 -12.28 13.47
C PRO A 6 7.97 -12.55 12.33
N ALA A 7 6.86 -13.22 12.64
CA ALA A 7 5.75 -13.36 11.72
C ALA A 7 5.10 -11.97 11.57
N THR A 8 5.19 -11.37 10.38
CA THR A 8 4.64 -10.03 10.12
C THR A 8 3.37 -10.13 9.28
N THR A 9 2.27 -9.59 9.77
CA THR A 9 1.00 -9.50 9.06
C THR A 9 0.70 -8.04 8.74
N TYR A 10 0.28 -7.79 7.50
CA TYR A 10 -0.16 -6.48 7.04
C TYR A 10 -1.68 -6.54 6.82
N THR A 11 -2.40 -5.62 7.43
CA THR A 11 -3.86 -5.51 7.29
C THR A 11 -4.18 -4.18 6.63
N LEU A 12 -4.73 -4.23 5.42
CA LEU A 12 -5.06 -3.04 4.64
C LEU A 12 -6.52 -2.63 4.85
N ALA A 13 -6.73 -1.43 5.38
CA ALA A 13 -8.05 -0.87 5.60
C ALA A 13 -8.71 -0.42 4.28
N PRO A 14 -10.06 -0.34 4.23
CA PRO A 14 -10.77 0.01 3.00
C PRO A 14 -10.46 1.42 2.49
N LEU A 15 -10.32 2.42 3.38
CA LEU A 15 -9.90 3.76 2.99
C LEU A 15 -8.52 3.79 2.32
N ALA A 16 -7.52 3.17 2.94
CA ALA A 16 -6.18 3.07 2.37
C ALA A 16 -6.21 2.42 0.98
N TYR A 17 -6.85 1.25 0.86
CA TYR A 17 -7.00 0.57 -0.43
C TYR A 17 -7.71 1.45 -1.47
N THR A 18 -8.79 2.11 -1.07
CA THR A 18 -9.57 2.98 -1.97
C THR A 18 -8.70 4.13 -2.47
N LYS A 19 -7.99 4.85 -1.59
CA LYS A 19 -7.11 5.94 -2.01
C LYS A 19 -6.03 5.48 -2.98
N LEU A 20 -5.42 4.32 -2.75
CA LEU A 20 -4.42 3.72 -3.65
C LEU A 20 -5.00 3.52 -5.07
N ILE A 21 -6.12 2.81 -5.17
CA ILE A 21 -6.73 2.48 -6.45
C ILE A 21 -7.28 3.74 -7.14
N LEU A 22 -7.88 4.68 -6.39
CA LEU A 22 -8.35 5.94 -6.95
C LEU A 22 -7.20 6.78 -7.49
N HIS A 23 -6.03 6.79 -6.83
CA HIS A 23 -4.86 7.52 -7.31
C HIS A 23 -4.37 6.96 -8.65
N ALA A 24 -4.25 5.63 -8.74
CA ALA A 24 -3.90 4.95 -9.99
C ALA A 24 -4.95 5.20 -11.11
N LEU A 25 -6.24 5.18 -10.78
CA LEU A 25 -7.32 5.46 -11.73
C LEU A 25 -7.41 6.94 -12.16
N LYS A 26 -6.96 7.87 -11.31
CA LYS A 26 -6.91 9.30 -11.64
C LYS A 26 -5.81 9.58 -12.68
N HIS A 27 -4.71 8.84 -12.61
CA HIS A 27 -3.53 9.01 -13.45
C HIS A 27 -3.15 7.71 -14.20
N PRO A 28 -3.99 7.18 -15.10
CA PRO A 28 -3.76 5.88 -15.72
C PRO A 28 -2.53 5.84 -16.66
N HIS A 29 -2.12 7.00 -17.19
CA HIS A 29 -1.06 7.11 -18.19
C HIS A 29 0.26 7.65 -17.64
N THR A 30 0.36 7.84 -16.32
CA THR A 30 1.58 8.32 -15.67
C THR A 30 1.83 7.50 -14.40
N PRO A 31 3.09 7.30 -14.01
CA PRO A 31 3.37 6.74 -12.71
C PRO A 31 2.84 7.66 -11.62
N ALA A 32 2.33 7.08 -10.54
CA ALA A 32 1.87 7.80 -9.36
C ALA A 32 2.43 7.14 -8.10
N ASN A 33 2.60 7.87 -7.01
CA ASN A 33 3.13 7.31 -5.76
C ASN A 33 2.58 7.98 -4.51
N GLY A 34 2.90 7.39 -3.37
CA GLY A 34 2.53 7.94 -2.07
C GLY A 34 3.01 7.09 -0.92
N VAL A 35 2.52 7.41 0.27
CA VAL A 35 2.90 6.73 1.51
C VAL A 35 1.68 6.08 2.18
N LEU A 36 1.96 5.02 2.93
CA LEU A 36 0.98 4.26 3.69
C LEU A 36 1.07 4.67 5.15
N LEU A 37 -0.06 4.99 5.76
CA LEU A 37 -0.17 5.39 7.16
C LEU A 37 -0.82 4.29 7.98
N GLY A 38 -0.32 4.10 9.20
CA GLY A 38 -0.79 3.00 10.02
C GLY A 38 -0.16 2.94 11.40
N THR A 39 -0.37 1.80 12.05
CA THR A 39 0.22 1.47 13.35
C THR A 39 0.94 0.13 13.27
N VAL A 40 1.95 -0.04 14.13
CA VAL A 40 2.72 -1.28 14.26
C VAL A 40 2.54 -1.82 15.67
N SER A 41 1.93 -2.99 15.79
CA SER A 41 1.71 -3.69 17.05
C SER A 41 2.63 -4.89 17.15
N ARG A 42 3.26 -5.10 18.31
CA ARG A 42 4.12 -6.26 18.56
C ARG A 42 3.56 -7.06 19.73
N SER A 43 3.37 -8.36 19.53
CA SER A 43 2.84 -9.26 20.56
C SER A 43 3.78 -10.45 20.76
N LEU A 44 3.93 -10.86 22.02
CA LEU A 44 4.66 -12.07 22.37
C LEU A 44 3.73 -13.27 22.17
N THR A 45 4.13 -14.18 21.30
CA THR A 45 3.48 -15.49 21.21
C THR A 45 4.07 -16.41 22.27
N GLY A 46 3.31 -17.41 22.73
CA GLY A 46 3.67 -18.31 23.83
C GLY A 46 4.97 -19.12 23.65
N THR A 47 5.68 -18.95 22.52
CA THR A 47 6.95 -19.61 22.17
C THR A 47 8.16 -18.65 22.14
N ASN A 48 8.09 -17.47 22.75
CA ASN A 48 9.09 -16.38 22.64
C ASN A 48 9.27 -15.82 21.21
N ALA A 49 8.40 -16.18 20.26
CA ALA A 49 8.38 -15.57 18.94
C ALA A 49 7.56 -14.28 18.98
N VAL A 50 8.06 -13.24 18.32
CA VAL A 50 7.36 -11.95 18.19
C VAL A 50 6.46 -12.00 16.96
N ALA A 51 5.16 -11.78 17.15
CA ALA A 51 4.24 -11.49 16.07
C ALA A 51 4.15 -9.98 15.89
N VAL A 52 4.21 -9.52 14.64
CA VAL A 52 4.13 -8.12 14.28
C VAL A 52 2.91 -7.92 13.40
N ASP A 53 2.03 -7.00 13.79
CA ASP A 53 0.84 -6.64 13.03
C ASP A 53 0.96 -5.18 12.60
N VAL A 54 0.87 -4.95 11.30
CA VAL A 54 0.95 -3.65 10.66
C VAL A 54 -0.43 -3.32 10.11
N ALA A 55 -1.17 -2.48 10.82
CA ALA A 55 -2.47 -2.00 10.39
C ALA A 55 -2.28 -0.78 9.49
N ILE A 56 -2.46 -0.94 8.18
CA ILE A 56 -2.41 0.14 7.19
C ILE A 56 -3.80 0.75 7.10
N THR A 57 -4.03 1.81 7.88
CA THR A 57 -5.34 2.42 8.07
C THR A 57 -5.66 3.50 7.05
N ASP A 58 -4.64 4.19 6.53
CA ASP A 58 -4.83 5.25 5.55
C ASP A 58 -3.66 5.31 4.54
N ALA A 59 -3.80 6.12 3.49
CA ALA A 59 -2.74 6.42 2.54
C ALA A 59 -2.77 7.91 2.17
N VAL A 60 -1.59 8.46 1.88
CA VAL A 60 -1.43 9.84 1.40
C VAL A 60 -0.85 9.78 -0.01
N PRO A 61 -1.67 10.12 -1.04
CA PRO A 61 -1.18 10.39 -2.39
C PRO A 61 -0.17 11.53 -2.41
N LEU A 62 1.02 11.28 -2.98
CA LEU A 62 2.07 12.26 -3.08
C LEU A 62 2.15 12.80 -4.51
N LEU A 63 2.81 12.07 -5.41
CA LEU A 63 3.16 12.62 -6.71
C LEU A 63 2.60 11.77 -7.85
N HIS A 64 2.19 12.44 -8.92
CA HIS A 64 1.93 11.88 -10.25
C HIS A 64 2.75 12.60 -11.33
N HIS A 65 3.39 13.71 -10.98
CA HIS A 65 4.41 14.39 -11.76
C HIS A 65 5.78 14.11 -11.18
N TRP A 66 6.75 13.84 -12.06
CA TRP A 66 8.16 13.68 -11.70
C TRP A 66 8.36 12.78 -10.45
N THR A 67 7.79 11.57 -10.47
CA THR A 67 7.83 10.55 -9.40
C THR A 67 9.23 10.04 -9.03
N SER A 68 10.28 10.69 -9.53
CA SER A 68 11.67 10.52 -9.16
C SER A 68 11.97 11.16 -7.79
N LEU A 69 13.16 10.90 -7.24
CA LEU A 69 13.65 11.63 -6.07
C LEU A 69 13.81 13.11 -6.43
N SER A 70 12.88 13.93 -5.96
CA SER A 70 12.84 15.37 -6.19
C SER A 70 12.71 16.11 -4.87
N PRO A 71 13.06 17.41 -4.80
CA PRO A 71 12.78 18.23 -3.62
C PRO A 71 11.29 18.19 -3.21
N MET A 72 10.39 18.03 -4.18
CA MET A 72 8.94 17.95 -3.91
C MET A 72 8.58 16.64 -3.18
N MET A 73 9.24 15.53 -3.50
CA MET A 73 9.08 14.28 -2.75
C MET A 73 9.49 14.46 -1.28
N GLU A 74 10.62 15.12 -1.02
CA GLU A 74 11.10 15.33 0.35
C GLU A 74 10.13 16.19 1.17
N VAL A 75 9.65 17.29 0.58
CA VAL A 75 8.67 18.18 1.23
C VAL A 75 7.34 17.45 1.45
N GLY A 76 6.79 16.79 0.42
CA GLY A 76 5.55 16.04 0.52
C GLY A 76 5.64 14.93 1.57
N LEU A 77 6.76 14.22 1.62
CA LEU A 77 7.00 13.19 2.64
C LEU A 77 7.05 13.75 4.06
N GLU A 78 7.71 14.90 4.26
CA GLU A 78 7.80 15.53 5.57
C GLU A 78 6.45 16.05 6.05
N LEU A 79 5.64 16.64 5.15
CA LEU A 79 4.28 17.06 5.45
C LEU A 79 3.39 15.86 5.80
N ALA A 80 3.48 14.76 5.02
CA ALA A 80 2.76 13.52 5.31
C ALA A 80 3.18 12.91 6.65
N ARG A 81 4.47 12.99 7.02
CA ARG A 81 4.98 12.56 8.32
C ARG A 81 4.39 13.38 9.46
N GLY A 82 4.38 14.71 9.34
CA GLY A 82 3.75 15.61 10.31
C GLY A 82 2.26 15.33 10.47
N HIS A 83 1.57 15.09 9.35
CA HIS A 83 0.16 14.70 9.35
C HIS A 83 -0.08 13.37 10.08
N ALA A 84 0.71 12.33 9.78
CA ALA A 84 0.59 11.04 10.44
C ALA A 84 0.80 11.18 11.96
N ALA A 85 1.85 11.88 12.38
CA ALA A 85 2.16 12.11 13.78
C ALA A 85 1.01 12.84 14.52
N ALA A 86 0.40 13.84 13.88
CA ALA A 86 -0.74 14.57 14.45
C ALA A 86 -1.99 13.70 14.69
N HIS A 87 -2.09 12.54 14.04
CA HIS A 87 -3.20 11.59 14.17
C HIS A 87 -2.78 10.27 14.85
N ASN A 88 -1.63 10.25 15.54
CA ASN A 88 -1.06 9.06 16.19
C ASN A 88 -0.79 7.90 15.23
N LEU A 89 -0.48 8.21 13.98
CA LEU A 89 -0.08 7.27 12.94
C LEU A 89 1.41 7.41 12.62
N THR A 90 1.97 6.38 12.01
CA THR A 90 3.31 6.42 11.43
C THR A 90 3.26 6.05 9.95
N ILE A 91 4.29 6.44 9.20
CA ILE A 91 4.46 5.96 7.84
C ILE A 91 4.95 4.51 7.91
N VAL A 92 4.11 3.59 7.47
CA VAL A 92 4.32 2.13 7.49
C VAL A 92 4.60 1.56 6.11
N GLY A 93 4.76 2.41 5.10
CA GLY A 93 5.12 1.95 3.77
C GLY A 93 5.07 3.01 2.69
N TYR A 94 5.43 2.57 1.49
CA TYR A 94 5.41 3.31 0.25
C TYR A 94 4.50 2.59 -0.74
N TYR A 95 3.84 3.31 -1.64
CA TYR A 95 3.22 2.69 -2.80
C TYR A 95 3.59 3.42 -4.08
N GLN A 96 3.56 2.68 -5.18
CA GLN A 96 3.66 3.23 -6.53
C GLN A 96 2.64 2.54 -7.43
N ALA A 97 2.01 3.31 -8.31
CA ALA A 97 1.25 2.81 -9.44
C ALA A 97 2.14 2.76 -10.66
N ALA A 98 2.18 1.59 -11.31
CA ALA A 98 2.82 1.45 -12.62
C ALA A 98 1.94 2.12 -13.68
N GLU A 99 2.57 2.70 -14.70
CA GLU A 99 1.87 3.21 -15.88
C GLU A 99 1.15 2.07 -16.63
N HIS A 100 -0.07 2.35 -17.09
CA HIS A 100 -0.86 1.40 -17.86
C HIS A 100 -0.35 1.34 -19.30
N LEU A 101 0.68 0.53 -19.54
CA LEU A 101 1.23 0.29 -20.86
C LEU A 101 0.43 -0.80 -21.58
N HIS A 102 -0.82 -0.50 -21.90
CA HIS A 102 -1.51 -1.26 -22.94
C HIS A 102 -0.65 -1.22 -24.22
N HIS A 103 -0.24 -2.40 -24.71
CA HIS A 103 0.40 -2.66 -26.02
C HIS A 103 1.89 -3.03 -26.09
N THR A 104 2.47 -3.72 -25.12
CA THR A 104 3.61 -4.58 -25.46
C THR A 104 3.43 -6.00 -24.93
N LYS A 105 3.53 -7.01 -25.80
CA LYS A 105 3.64 -8.43 -25.42
C LYS A 105 4.92 -8.76 -24.63
N HIS A 106 5.69 -7.71 -24.30
CA HIS A 106 6.90 -7.69 -23.49
C HIS A 106 6.78 -6.71 -22.31
N ALA A 107 5.57 -6.23 -22.00
CA ALA A 107 5.32 -5.34 -20.87
C ALA A 107 5.80 -6.05 -19.61
N HIS A 108 6.82 -5.46 -18.98
CA HIS A 108 7.40 -5.96 -17.77
C HIS A 108 6.29 -5.99 -16.71
N GLU A 109 6.14 -7.13 -16.02
CA GLU A 109 5.23 -7.24 -14.88
C GLU A 109 5.46 -6.05 -13.93
N ALA A 110 4.37 -5.46 -13.41
CA ALA A 110 4.43 -4.27 -12.58
C ALA A 110 5.46 -4.48 -11.44
N ALA A 111 6.56 -3.73 -11.50
CA ALA A 111 7.71 -3.94 -10.63
C ALA A 111 8.05 -2.67 -9.86
N LEU A 112 8.61 -2.85 -8.65
CA LEU A 112 9.08 -1.74 -7.84
C LEU A 112 10.24 -1.05 -8.57
N ALA A 113 10.10 0.26 -8.84
CA ALA A 113 11.12 1.00 -9.56
C ALA A 113 12.33 1.29 -8.65
N PRO A 114 13.54 1.49 -9.19
CA PRO A 114 14.73 1.79 -8.37
C PRO A 114 14.57 3.02 -7.45
N VAL A 115 13.78 4.02 -7.88
CA VAL A 115 13.41 5.15 -7.02
C VAL A 115 12.53 4.70 -5.85
N GLY A 116 11.52 3.86 -6.12
CA GLY A 116 10.67 3.28 -5.10
C GLY A 116 11.44 2.44 -4.08
N GLU A 117 12.43 1.65 -4.52
CA GLU A 117 13.33 0.91 -3.63
C GLU A 117 14.10 1.84 -2.68
N ARG A 118 14.61 2.97 -3.20
CA ARG A 118 15.33 3.96 -2.37
C ARG A 118 14.40 4.63 -1.36
N VAL A 119 13.21 5.05 -1.78
CA VAL A 119 12.22 5.66 -0.89
C VAL A 119 11.79 4.67 0.18
N ALA A 120 11.42 3.44 -0.21
CA ALA A 120 11.03 2.40 0.73
C ALA A 120 12.18 2.02 1.69
N GLY A 121 13.43 1.99 1.21
CA GLY A 121 14.62 1.78 2.03
C GLY A 121 14.82 2.89 3.06
N MET A 122 14.64 4.16 2.67
CA MET A 122 14.66 5.30 3.59
C MET A 122 13.55 5.20 4.65
N LEU A 123 12.32 4.86 4.26
CA LEU A 123 11.22 4.66 5.21
C LEU A 123 11.51 3.52 6.19
N ARG A 124 12.18 2.46 5.73
CA ARG A 124 12.60 1.35 6.60
C ARG A 124 13.61 1.73 7.68
N ALA A 125 14.41 2.77 7.45
CA ALA A 125 15.30 3.29 8.49
C ALA A 125 14.51 3.90 9.67
N ALA A 126 13.28 4.38 9.43
CA ALA A 126 12.39 4.91 10.46
C ALA A 126 11.37 3.88 10.98
N CYS A 127 10.94 2.94 10.14
CA CYS A 127 9.97 1.89 10.46
C CYS A 127 10.42 0.56 9.86
N ALA A 128 10.97 -0.35 10.69
CA ALA A 128 11.58 -1.60 10.21
C ALA A 128 10.60 -2.51 9.45
N GLU A 129 9.31 -2.35 9.73
CA GLU A 129 8.19 -3.07 9.12
C GLU A 129 7.66 -2.39 7.84
N ALA A 130 8.30 -1.34 7.33
CA ALA A 130 7.77 -0.65 6.16
C ALA A 130 7.72 -1.56 4.92
N VAL A 131 6.55 -1.58 4.25
CA VAL A 131 6.27 -2.35 3.04
C VAL A 131 6.20 -1.45 1.81
N ALA A 132 6.60 -1.96 0.65
CA ALA A 132 6.36 -1.29 -0.63
C ALA A 132 5.21 -1.98 -1.37
N LEU A 133 4.22 -1.23 -1.84
CA LEU A 133 3.10 -1.76 -2.63
C LEU A 133 3.19 -1.26 -4.08
N VAL A 134 3.28 -2.16 -5.04
CA VAL A 134 3.18 -1.82 -6.46
C VAL A 134 1.76 -2.09 -6.92
N ILE A 135 1.13 -1.11 -7.56
CA ILE A 135 -0.19 -1.24 -8.17
C ILE A 135 0.01 -1.58 -9.64
N ASP A 136 -0.40 -2.78 -10.03
CA ASP A 136 -0.52 -3.21 -11.42
C ASP A 136 -1.82 -2.64 -11.99
N GLY A 137 -1.69 -1.59 -12.81
CA GLY A 137 -2.81 -0.90 -13.45
C GLY A 137 -3.60 -1.81 -14.40
N ASP A 138 -2.95 -2.77 -15.06
CA ASP A 138 -3.59 -3.71 -15.99
C ASP A 138 -4.51 -4.70 -15.27
N ARG A 139 -4.25 -4.97 -13.99
CA ARG A 139 -5.04 -5.88 -13.15
C ARG A 139 -6.18 -5.17 -12.41
N ILE A 140 -6.32 -3.84 -12.54
CA ILE A 140 -7.40 -3.09 -11.88
C ILE A 140 -8.74 -3.47 -12.53
N GLY A 141 -9.56 -4.20 -11.79
CA GLY A 141 -10.88 -4.66 -12.25
C GLY A 141 -10.90 -6.05 -12.86
N GLU A 142 -9.76 -6.73 -12.92
CA GLU A 142 -9.71 -8.15 -13.23
C GLU A 142 -10.29 -8.98 -12.07
N THR A 143 -11.08 -10.00 -12.41
CA THR A 143 -11.73 -10.85 -11.39
C THR A 143 -10.80 -11.96 -10.94
N GLY A 144 -10.64 -12.13 -9.62
CA GLY A 144 -9.81 -13.20 -9.05
C GLY A 144 -8.31 -12.89 -9.00
N VAL A 145 -7.88 -11.73 -9.52
CA VAL A 145 -6.50 -11.25 -9.48
C VAL A 145 -6.47 -9.96 -8.67
N HIS A 146 -5.50 -9.84 -7.75
CA HIS A 146 -5.32 -8.63 -6.96
C HIS A 146 -4.33 -7.68 -7.63
N PRO A 147 -4.64 -6.38 -7.78
CA PRO A 147 -3.75 -5.43 -8.46
C PRO A 147 -2.55 -5.01 -7.60
N LEU A 148 -2.59 -5.22 -6.28
CA LEU A 148 -1.45 -4.87 -5.41
C LEU A 148 -0.45 -6.02 -5.34
N VAL A 149 0.81 -5.71 -5.63
CA VAL A 149 1.97 -6.58 -5.49
C VAL A 149 2.84 -6.04 -4.36
N PRO A 150 2.82 -6.64 -3.16
CA PRO A 150 3.63 -6.22 -2.04
C PRO A 150 5.09 -6.66 -2.19
N TYR A 151 6.02 -5.80 -1.81
CA TYR A 151 7.45 -6.01 -1.83
C TYR A 151 8.03 -5.84 -0.42
N LEU A 152 8.94 -6.74 -0.03
CA LEU A 152 9.80 -6.58 1.13
C LEU A 152 11.26 -6.85 0.77
N PRO A 153 12.21 -6.25 1.50
CA PRO A 153 13.61 -6.56 1.31
C PRO A 153 13.93 -7.95 1.85
N THR A 154 14.88 -8.61 1.22
CA THR A 154 15.39 -9.93 1.63
C THR A 154 16.09 -9.95 2.98
N SER A 155 16.51 -8.79 3.49
CA SER A 155 17.13 -8.65 4.80
C SER A 155 16.93 -7.25 5.37
N SER A 156 17.40 -7.03 6.60
CA SER A 156 17.42 -5.71 7.24
C SER A 156 18.54 -4.79 6.72
N SER A 157 19.39 -5.25 5.80
CA SER A 157 20.45 -4.42 5.22
C SER A 157 19.84 -3.27 4.39
N PRO A 158 20.39 -2.04 4.46
CA PRO A 158 19.94 -0.91 3.63
C PRO A 158 20.07 -1.18 2.12
N SER A 159 20.98 -2.06 1.72
CA SER A 159 21.23 -2.43 0.32
C SER A 159 20.52 -3.73 -0.09
N ALA A 160 19.62 -4.26 0.73
CA ALA A 160 18.92 -5.50 0.45
C ALA A 160 17.98 -5.32 -0.74
N PRO A 161 18.00 -6.23 -1.75
CA PRO A 161 17.07 -6.18 -2.85
C PRO A 161 15.64 -6.45 -2.35
N TRP A 162 14.68 -5.78 -2.99
CA TRP A 162 13.25 -5.91 -2.73
C TRP A 162 12.64 -6.99 -3.62
N HIS A 163 11.83 -7.87 -3.03
CA HIS A 163 11.20 -8.97 -3.75
C HIS A 163 9.69 -8.99 -3.51
N PRO A 164 8.91 -9.38 -4.54
CA PRO A 164 7.47 -9.49 -4.41
C PRO A 164 7.10 -10.66 -3.48
N ILE A 165 6.01 -10.48 -2.74
CA ILE A 165 5.45 -11.51 -1.86
C ILE A 165 4.12 -11.96 -2.45
N PRO A 166 3.84 -13.28 -2.47
CA PRO A 166 2.53 -13.78 -2.89
C PRO A 166 1.41 -13.18 -2.03
N VAL A 167 0.44 -12.53 -2.67
CA VAL A 167 -0.81 -12.15 -2.00
C VAL A 167 -1.73 -13.38 -2.01
N PRO A 168 -2.25 -13.82 -0.85
CA PRO A 168 -3.25 -14.88 -0.83
C PRO A 168 -4.49 -14.41 -1.59
N VAL A 169 -4.68 -14.88 -2.82
CA VAL A 169 -5.95 -14.72 -3.53
C VAL A 169 -6.97 -15.58 -2.79
N SER A 170 -7.94 -14.95 -2.11
CA SER A 170 -9.03 -15.70 -1.49
C SER A 170 -9.87 -16.34 -2.61
N PRO A 171 -9.93 -17.69 -2.72
CA PRO A 171 -10.89 -18.29 -3.62
C PRO A 171 -12.28 -18.11 -3.00
N ALA A 172 -13.23 -17.59 -3.78
CA ALA A 172 -14.63 -17.66 -3.41
C ALA A 172 -15.04 -19.15 -3.33
N SER A 173 -15.28 -19.63 -2.10
CA SER A 173 -15.98 -20.87 -1.73
C SER A 173 -15.31 -22.24 -2.02
N THR A 174 -15.24 -23.04 -0.94
CA THR A 174 -15.32 -24.51 -0.87
C THR A 174 -14.24 -25.37 -1.55
N GLN A 175 -13.29 -25.87 -0.76
CA GLN A 175 -13.27 -27.25 -0.25
C GLN A 175 -12.00 -27.49 0.57
N ALA A 176 -12.17 -28.07 1.75
CA ALA A 176 -11.08 -28.57 2.57
C ALA A 176 -10.37 -29.71 1.83
N THR A 177 -9.18 -29.46 1.31
CA THR A 177 -8.26 -30.51 0.91
C THR A 177 -7.25 -30.74 2.04
N THR A 178 -7.23 -32.00 2.47
CA THR A 178 -6.36 -32.61 3.47
C THR A 178 -4.92 -32.12 3.41
N GLN A 179 -4.44 -31.64 4.56
CA GLN A 179 -3.05 -31.23 4.80
C GLN A 179 -2.09 -32.41 4.58
N THR A 180 -1.27 -32.33 3.54
CA THR A 180 -0.01 -33.08 3.46
C THR A 180 1.06 -32.22 4.13
N GLN A 181 1.63 -32.73 5.23
CA GLN A 181 2.64 -32.06 6.04
C GLN A 181 3.83 -31.61 5.17
N THR A 182 4.04 -30.29 5.09
CA THR A 182 5.29 -29.67 4.60
C THR A 182 6.13 -29.23 5.80
N PRO A 183 7.46 -29.07 5.65
CA PRO A 183 8.40 -28.79 6.75
C PRO A 183 8.04 -27.46 7.46
N PRO A 184 8.60 -27.16 8.67
CA PRO A 184 8.29 -25.94 9.40
C PRO A 184 8.58 -24.72 8.52
N GLN A 185 7.54 -24.13 7.95
CA GLN A 185 7.65 -22.98 7.08
C GLN A 185 8.03 -21.79 7.95
N THR A 186 9.13 -21.11 7.62
CA THR A 186 9.41 -19.77 8.11
C THR A 186 8.14 -18.92 7.90
N PRO A 187 7.66 -18.17 8.89
CA PRO A 187 6.42 -17.42 8.74
C PRO A 187 6.57 -16.40 7.61
N THR A 188 5.90 -16.66 6.48
CA THR A 188 5.88 -15.76 5.33
C THR A 188 5.00 -14.56 5.66
N PRO A 189 5.48 -13.33 5.43
CA PRO A 189 4.66 -12.15 5.63
C PRO A 189 3.42 -12.18 4.71
N THR A 190 2.27 -11.73 5.21
CA THR A 190 1.01 -11.74 4.46
C THR A 190 0.38 -10.37 4.42
N LEU A 191 -0.21 -10.00 3.29
CA LEU A 191 -1.06 -8.82 3.13
C LEU A 191 -2.52 -9.27 3.05
N THR A 192 -3.36 -8.76 3.93
CA THR A 192 -4.80 -9.06 3.96
C THR A 192 -5.62 -7.81 3.69
N LEU A 193 -6.74 -8.00 2.99
CA LEU A 193 -7.73 -6.98 2.65
C LEU A 193 -9.11 -7.63 2.72
N ALA A 194 -10.15 -6.87 3.08
CA ALA A 194 -11.51 -7.38 3.04
C ALA A 194 -11.92 -7.81 1.61
N PRO A 195 -12.48 -9.02 1.41
CA PRO A 195 -12.69 -9.59 0.06
C PRO A 195 -13.60 -8.77 -0.87
N SER A 196 -14.52 -7.98 -0.32
CA SER A 196 -15.45 -7.15 -1.09
C SER A 196 -14.87 -5.80 -1.50
N GLN A 197 -13.71 -5.40 -0.98
CA GLN A 197 -13.18 -4.04 -1.17
C GLN A 197 -12.79 -3.72 -2.62
N PRO A 198 -12.16 -4.62 -3.40
CA PRO A 198 -11.86 -4.34 -4.82
C PRO A 198 -13.12 -4.00 -5.62
N ALA A 199 -14.14 -4.86 -5.54
CA ALA A 199 -15.41 -4.66 -6.24
C ALA A 199 -16.14 -3.40 -5.76
N ARG A 200 -16.15 -3.15 -4.44
CA ARG A 200 -16.76 -1.95 -3.85
C ARG A 200 -16.07 -0.67 -4.33
N THR A 201 -14.74 -0.65 -4.31
CA THR A 201 -13.93 0.51 -4.73
C THR A 201 -14.20 0.86 -6.19
N LEU A 202 -14.20 -0.13 -7.08
CA LEU A 202 -14.46 0.09 -8.50
C LEU A 202 -15.89 0.55 -8.77
N ARG A 203 -16.87 0.01 -8.04
CA ARG A 203 -18.26 0.46 -8.13
C ARG A 203 -18.36 1.95 -7.73
N LEU A 204 -17.79 2.33 -6.59
CA LEU A 204 -17.83 3.71 -6.11
C LEU A 204 -17.07 4.67 -7.04
N ALA A 205 -15.92 4.26 -7.58
CA ALA A 205 -15.18 5.03 -8.57
C ALA A 205 -16.03 5.30 -9.82
N ARG A 206 -16.77 4.29 -10.32
CA ARG A 206 -17.65 4.44 -11.49
C ARG A 206 -18.89 5.27 -11.22
N GLU A 207 -19.57 5.03 -10.10
CA GLU A 207 -20.85 5.68 -9.76
C GLU A 207 -20.68 7.14 -9.35
N HIS A 208 -19.62 7.46 -8.59
CA HIS A 208 -19.41 8.80 -8.03
C HIS A 208 -18.24 9.55 -8.66
N GLY A 209 -17.46 8.91 -9.54
CA GLY A 209 -16.24 9.52 -10.09
C GLY A 209 -15.23 9.87 -9.02
N LEU A 210 -15.12 9.04 -7.96
CA LEU A 210 -14.33 9.33 -6.76
C LEU A 210 -12.87 9.67 -7.04
N GLN A 211 -12.29 9.13 -8.10
CA GLN A 211 -10.92 9.44 -8.50
C GLN A 211 -10.71 10.92 -8.81
N ARG A 212 -11.77 11.66 -9.19
CA ARG A 212 -11.72 13.13 -9.36
C ARG A 212 -11.83 13.89 -8.04
N LEU A 213 -12.29 13.24 -6.98
CA LEU A 213 -12.38 13.85 -5.64
C LEU A 213 -11.09 13.67 -4.84
N LEU A 214 -10.25 12.72 -5.26
CA LEU A 214 -8.95 12.50 -4.65
C LEU A 214 -7.99 13.62 -5.07
N GLY A 215 -7.42 14.29 -4.09
CA GLY A 215 -6.27 15.19 -4.25
C GLY A 215 -4.98 14.49 -3.83
N ASP A 216 -3.90 14.76 -4.56
CA ASP A 216 -2.53 14.44 -4.19
C ASP A 216 -1.70 15.71 -3.96
N PHE A 217 -0.41 15.55 -3.64
CA PHE A 217 0.44 16.70 -3.34
C PHE A 217 0.69 17.57 -4.57
N ASP A 218 0.79 17.00 -5.77
CA ASP A 218 0.92 17.77 -7.00
C ASP A 218 -0.31 18.64 -7.26
N ASP A 219 -1.53 18.10 -7.09
CA ASP A 219 -2.77 18.90 -7.18
C ASP A 219 -2.75 20.07 -6.18
N HIS A 220 -2.21 19.85 -4.98
CA HIS A 220 -2.12 20.89 -3.95
C HIS A 220 -1.10 21.99 -4.29
N LEU A 221 -0.02 21.64 -5.00
CA LEU A 221 0.95 22.64 -5.47
C LEU A 221 0.33 23.55 -6.55
N GLU A 222 -0.62 23.03 -7.33
CA GLU A 222 -1.38 23.82 -8.31
C GLU A 222 -2.53 24.61 -7.66
N ASP A 223 -3.23 24.01 -6.69
CA ASP A 223 -4.31 24.61 -5.93
C ASP A 223 -4.19 24.27 -4.43
N VAL A 224 -3.73 25.23 -3.63
CA VAL A 224 -3.57 25.07 -2.18
C VAL A 224 -4.87 24.75 -1.44
N GLY A 225 -6.04 24.91 -2.09
CA GLY A 225 -7.34 24.53 -1.59
C GLY A 225 -7.60 23.02 -1.56
N VAL A 226 -6.83 22.19 -2.29
CA VAL A 226 -7.08 20.74 -2.28
C VAL A 226 -6.54 20.08 -1.00
N ASP A 227 -7.41 19.30 -0.36
CA ASP A 227 -7.10 18.46 0.79
C ASP A 227 -6.52 17.11 0.35
N TRP A 228 -5.20 17.08 0.18
CA TRP A 228 -4.46 15.90 -0.25
C TRP A 228 -4.06 14.97 0.92
N LEU A 229 -3.98 15.51 2.14
CA LEU A 229 -3.59 14.75 3.32
C LEU A 229 -4.73 13.87 3.84
N ARG A 230 -5.91 14.45 4.09
CA ARG A 230 -7.06 13.71 4.64
C ARG A 230 -7.90 13.09 3.54
N ASN A 231 -8.10 13.82 2.43
CA ASN A 231 -9.03 13.42 1.38
C ASN A 231 -10.43 13.11 1.95
N ALA A 232 -10.95 13.99 2.82
CA ALA A 232 -12.13 13.71 3.65
C ALA A 232 -13.36 13.24 2.85
N ARG A 233 -13.56 13.81 1.66
CA ARG A 233 -14.66 13.46 0.74
C ARG A 233 -14.64 11.99 0.30
N VAL A 234 -13.46 11.39 0.19
CA VAL A 234 -13.33 9.95 -0.13
C VAL A 234 -13.82 9.11 1.05
N GLY A 235 -13.42 9.47 2.28
CA GLY A 235 -13.87 8.80 3.50
C GLY A 235 -15.38 8.93 3.73
N GLU A 236 -15.97 10.09 3.43
CA GLU A 236 -17.42 10.33 3.53
C GLU A 236 -18.21 9.37 2.63
N VAL A 237 -17.81 9.22 1.36
CA VAL A 237 -18.48 8.31 0.42
C VAL A 237 -18.28 6.84 0.79
N LEU A 238 -17.16 6.50 1.44
CA LEU A 238 -16.95 5.17 1.99
C LEU A 238 -17.75 4.90 3.27
N GLY A 239 -18.36 5.92 3.88
CA GLY A 239 -19.04 5.81 5.17
C GLY A 239 -18.07 5.62 6.34
N GLU A 240 -16.81 6.04 6.18
CA GLU A 240 -15.77 5.96 7.23
C GLU A 240 -15.63 7.25 8.04
N VAL A 241 -16.17 8.37 7.55
CA VAL A 241 -16.26 9.63 8.32
C VAL A 241 -17.47 9.55 9.25
N GLY A 242 -17.26 8.85 10.37
CA GLY A 242 -18.23 8.68 11.45
C GLY A 242 -17.65 8.17 12.77
N VAL A 243 -16.33 7.99 12.87
CA VAL A 243 -15.68 7.49 14.10
C VAL A 243 -14.53 8.42 14.49
N GLY A 244 -14.80 9.35 15.41
CA GLY A 244 -13.79 10.02 16.23
C GLY A 244 -13.41 11.44 15.82
N VAL A 245 -14.14 12.42 16.36
CA VAL A 245 -13.55 13.64 16.93
C VAL A 245 -13.45 13.40 18.44
#